data_AF-A0A0R0HDM5-F1
#
_entry.id   AF-A0A0R0HDM5-F1
#
_cell.length_a   1.000
_cell.length_b   1.000
_cell.length_c   1.000
_cell.angle_alpha   90.00
_cell.angle_beta   90.00
_cell.angle_gamma   90.00
#
_symmetry.space_group_name_H-M   'P 1'
#
loop_
_entity.id
_entity.type
_entity.pdbx_description
1 polymer ?
#
loop_
_entity_poly.entity_id
_entity_poly.type
_entity_poly.pdbx_seq_one_letter_code
_entity_poly.pdbx_strand_id
1 'polypeptide(L)' 'MYVMLNIFKLFFSTKLSEVYAFLNPSVNIMLVIPLFFFLLAFVWQVVLSFR' A
#
# COMPACT_ATOMS: atom_id res chain seq x y z
N MET A 1 -16.12 8.94 -15.04
CA MET A 1 -14.69 9.29 -14.84
C MET A 1 -14.45 10.05 -13.53
N TYR A 2 -15.06 11.21 -13.31
CA TYR A 2 -14.82 12.02 -12.09
C TYR A 2 -15.16 11.28 -10.78
N VAL A 3 -16.30 10.56 -10.75
CA VAL A 3 -16.72 9.76 -9.59
C VAL A 3 -15.73 8.64 -9.27
N MET A 4 -15.27 7.91 -10.29
CA MET A 4 -14.28 6.83 -10.13
C MET A 4 -12.95 7.38 -9.57
N LEU A 5 -12.50 8.54 -10.06
CA LEU A 5 -11.29 9.20 -9.59
C LEU A 5 -11.42 9.65 -8.12
N ASN A 6 -12.62 10.06 -7.69
CA ASN A 6 -12.89 10.47 -6.31
C ASN A 6 -12.93 9.28 -5.35
N ILE A 7 -13.54 8.15 -5.75
CA ILE A 7 -13.51 6.91 -4.97
C ILE A 7 -12.07 6.41 -4.80
N PHE A 8 -11.26 6.48 -5.85
CA PHE A 8 -9.84 6.15 -5.77
C PHE A 8 -9.11 7.07 -4.78
N LYS A 9 -9.37 8.38 -4.84
CA LYS A 9 -8.79 9.35 -3.89
C LYS A 9 -9.19 9.05 -2.44
N LEU A 10 -10.44 8.64 -2.19
CA LEU A 10 -10.92 8.26 -0.86
C LEU A 10 -10.14 7.06 -0.30
N PHE A 11 -9.88 6.05 -1.14
CA PHE A 11 -9.12 4.86 -0.75
C PHE A 11 -7.66 5.16 -0.38
N PHE A 12 -7.03 6.12 -1.06
CA PHE A 12 -5.62 6.50 -0.83
C PHE A 12 -5.45 7.63 0.18
N SER A 13 -6.52 8.37 0.49
CA SER A 13 -6.47 9.59 1.31
C SER A 13 -7.45 9.51 2.48
N THR A 14 -7.35 8.46 3.28
CA THR A 14 -8.02 8.42 4.58
C THR A 14 -7.29 9.36 5.53
N LYS A 15 -7.84 10.57 5.70
CA LYS A 15 -7.31 11.56 6.62
C LYS A 15 -7.40 11.00 8.04
N LEU A 16 -6.26 10.74 8.68
CA LEU A 16 -6.22 10.28 10.05
C LEU A 16 -6.74 11.38 10.99
N SER A 17 -7.42 10.97 12.07
CA SER A 17 -7.82 11.87 13.16
C SER A 17 -6.58 12.54 13.77
N GLU A 18 -6.72 13.77 14.25
CA GLU A 18 -5.59 14.59 14.77
C GLU A 18 -4.76 13.87 15.84
N VAL A 19 -5.40 13.04 16.67
CA VAL A 19 -4.71 12.24 17.71
C VAL A 19 -3.78 11.19 17.10
N TYR A 20 -4.08 10.69 15.90
CA TYR A 20 -3.27 9.71 15.18
C TYR A 20 -2.39 10.36 14.11
N ALA A 21 -2.32 11.69 14.01
CA ALA A 21 -1.52 12.37 12.98
C ALA A 21 -0.04 11.97 13.02
N PHE A 22 0.48 11.54 14.17
CA PHE A 22 1.84 11.00 14.30
C PHE A 22 2.05 9.68 13.54
N LEU A 23 0.99 8.92 13.25
CA LEU A 23 1.02 7.69 12.46
C LEU A 23 0.92 7.93 10.96
N ASN A 24 0.70 9.17 10.50
CA ASN A 24 0.69 9.53 9.08
C ASN A 24 1.86 8.92 8.28
N PRO A 25 3.14 9.01 8.73
CA PRO A 25 4.25 8.35 8.02
C PRO A 25 4.08 6.83 7.93
N SER A 26 3.61 6.16 8.99
CA SER A 26 3.39 4.71 8.99
C SER A 26 2.29 4.29 8.01
N VAL A 27 1.18 5.04 7.96
CA VAL A 27 0.07 4.78 7.02
C VAL A 27 0.53 4.96 5.56
N ASN A 28 1.40 5.92 5.29
CA ASN A 28 2.01 6.07 3.97
C ASN A 28 2.91 4.87 3.60
N ILE A 29 3.61 4.26 4.57
CA ILE A 29 4.39 3.03 4.32
C ILE A 29 3.47 1.84 4.03
N MET A 30 2.31 1.75 4.69
CA MET A 30 1.34 0.67 4.46
C MET A 30 0.87 0.59 3.01
N LEU A 31 0.80 1.72 2.30
CA LEU A 31 0.46 1.77 0.88
C LEU A 31 1.52 1.13 -0.04
N VAL A 32 2.79 1.08 0.39
CA VAL A 32 3.89 0.47 -0.38
C VAL A 32 4.02 -1.03 -0.09
N ILE A 33 3.50 -1.52 1.05
CA ILE A 33 3.55 -2.94 1.46
C ILE A 33 3.06 -3.91 0.37
N PRO A 34 1.95 -3.68 -0.37
CA PRO A 34 1.52 -4.56 -1.44
C PRO A 34 2.58 -4.77 -2.53
N LEU A 35 3.36 -3.73 -2.82
CA LEU A 35 4.46 -3.80 -3.78
C LEU A 35 5.59 -4.71 -3.27
N PHE A 36 5.87 -4.67 -1.97
CA PHE A 36 6.84 -5.57 -1.36
C PHE A 36 6.39 -7.03 -1.36
N PHE A 37 5.10 -7.32 -1.16
CA PHE A 37 4.59 -8.70 -1.30
C PHE A 37 4.70 -9.21 -2.74
N PHE A 38 4.46 -8.36 -3.73
CA PHE A 38 4.70 -8.71 -5.13
C PHE A 38 6.18 -9.04 -5.40
N LEU A 39 7.11 -8.22 -4.89
CA LEU A 39 8.54 -8.50 -4.98
C LEU A 39 8.95 -9.78 -4.23
N LEU A 40 8.38 -10.01 -3.05
CA LEU A 40 8.61 -11.19 -2.24
C LEU A 40 8.21 -12.49 -2.97
N ALA A 41 7.18 -12.44 -3.83
CA ALA A 41 6.81 -13.58 -4.67
C ALA A 41 7.96 -14.00 -5.59
N PHE A 42 8.70 -13.05 -6.18
CA PHE A 42 9.89 -13.38 -7.00
C PHE A 42 11.05 -13.87 -6.15
N VAL A 43 11.27 -13.29 -4.96
CA VAL A 43 12.28 -13.79 -4.02
C VAL A 43 11.99 -15.26 -3.69
N TRP A 44 10.72 -15.59 -3.45
CA TRP A 44 10.30 -16.97 -3.24
C TRP A 44 10.58 -17.85 -4.45
N GLN A 45 10.21 -17.41 -5.65
CA GLN A 45 10.48 -18.17 -6.88
C GLN A 45 11.98 -18.42 -7.10
N VAL A 46 12.83 -17.45 -6.78
CA VAL A 46 14.30 -17.59 -6.85
C VAL A 46 14.80 -18.66 -5.87
N VAL A 47 14.28 -18.71 -4.64
CA VAL A 47 14.65 -19.73 -3.65
C VAL A 47 14.23 -21.14 -4.09
N LEU A 48 13.10 -21.26 -4.79
CA LEU A 48 12.62 -22.53 -5.34
C LEU A 48 13.15 -22.85 -6.75
N SER A 49 14.05 -22.05 -7.30
CA SER A 49 14.59 -22.19 -8.67
C SER A 49 13.52 -22.20 -9.78
N PHE A 50 12.41 -21.47 -9.59
CA PHE A 50 11.29 -21.38 -10.55
C PHE A 50 10.71 -22.74 -10.97
N ARG A 51 10.63 -23.67 -10.02
CA ARG A 51 10.04 -25.00 -10.21
C ARG A 51 8.53 -24.99 -10.06
#